data_AF-A0A7X2CJ74-F1
#
_entry.id   AF-A0A7X2CJ74-F1
#
_cell.length_a   1.000
_cell.length_b   1.000
_cell.length_c   1.000
_cell.angle_alpha   90.00
_cell.angle_beta   90.00
_cell.angle_gamma   90.00
#
_symmetry.space_group_name_H-M   'P 1'
#
loop_
_entity.id
_entity.type
_entity.pdbx_description
1 polymer ?
#
loop_
_entity_poly.entity_id
_entity_poly.type
_entity_poly.pdbx_seq_one_letter_code
_entity_poly.pdbx_strand_id
1 'polypeptide(L)' 'MAILAASLNGGTAMDTIVLYGPDDREESFSLPPGPPELVDVEIDRIVQDPDNAWAEGYEFYSHGSQVDRDGFPIYADD' A
#
# COMPACT_ATOMS: atom_id res chain seq x y z
N MET A 1 22.31 22.14 -0.21
CA MET A 1 21.37 21.17 0.37
C MET A 1 19.98 21.66 0.03
N ALA A 2 19.30 20.99 -0.92
CA ALA A 2 17.98 21.40 -1.37
C ALA A 2 16.93 20.86 -0.40
N ILE A 3 15.99 21.73 -0.04
CA ILE A 3 14.91 21.53 0.91
C ILE A 3 13.92 20.52 0.33
N LEU A 4 13.62 19.48 1.11
CA LEU A 4 12.60 18.47 0.82
C LEU A 4 11.24 19.18 0.69
N ALA A 5 10.62 19.10 -0.48
CA ALA A 5 9.24 19.52 -0.65
C ALA A 5 8.35 18.50 0.06
N ALA A 6 7.96 18.79 1.30
CA ALA A 6 6.86 18.10 1.96
C ALA A 6 5.59 18.40 1.15
N SER A 7 5.08 17.39 0.44
CA SER A 7 3.84 17.50 -0.32
C SER A 7 2.70 17.81 0.65
N LEU A 8 1.94 18.86 0.33
CA LEU A 8 0.83 19.39 1.11
C LEU A 8 -0.39 18.48 1.00
N ASN A 9 -0.41 17.35 1.71
CA ASN A 9 -1.58 16.58 2.16
C ASN A 9 -1.03 15.41 2.99
N GLY A 10 -1.30 15.35 4.29
CA GLY A 10 -0.48 14.64 5.30
C GLY A 10 -0.34 13.12 5.22
N GLY A 11 -0.84 12.45 4.17
CA GLY A 11 -0.61 11.03 3.91
C GLY A 11 0.66 10.81 3.09
N THR A 12 1.45 9.80 3.41
CA THR A 12 2.58 9.37 2.58
C THR A 12 2.04 8.56 1.41
N ALA A 13 2.53 8.78 0.19
CA ALA A 13 2.10 7.99 -0.97
C ALA A 13 2.46 6.51 -0.76
N MET A 14 1.44 5.64 -0.81
CA MET A 14 1.63 4.19 -0.80
C MET A 14 2.39 3.76 -2.05
N ASP A 15 3.38 2.88 -1.87
CA ASP A 15 4.17 2.34 -2.97
C ASP A 15 4.12 0.81 -3.06
N THR A 16 3.58 0.15 -2.03
CA THR A 16 3.52 -1.31 -1.96
C THR A 16 2.22 -1.77 -1.32
N ILE A 17 1.60 -2.81 -1.90
CA ILE A 17 0.55 -3.62 -1.27
C ILE A 17 1.10 -5.04 -1.05
N VAL A 18 0.83 -5.61 0.11
CA VAL A 18 1.20 -6.98 0.46
C VAL A 18 -0.07 -7.77 0.67
N LEU A 19 -0.23 -8.89 -0.05
CA LEU A 19 -1.35 -9.82 0.09
C LEU A 19 -0.94 -10.97 1.02
N TYR A 20 -1.83 -11.35 1.92
CA TYR A 20 -1.66 -12.46 2.85
C TYR A 20 -2.74 -13.50 2.66
N GLY A 21 -2.40 -14.77 2.80
CA GLY A 21 -3.36 -15.87 2.72
C GLY A 21 -2.87 -17.13 3.43
N PRO A 22 -3.42 -18.30 3.08
CA PRO A 22 -3.19 -19.53 3.84
C PRO A 22 -1.73 -19.99 3.76
N ASP A 23 -1.31 -20.77 4.77
CA ASP A 23 0.03 -21.37 4.86
C ASP A 23 1.18 -20.35 4.86
N ASP A 24 0.96 -19.19 5.51
CA ASP A 24 1.92 -18.07 5.55
C ASP A 24 2.30 -17.56 4.14
N ARG A 25 1.40 -17.74 3.15
CA ARG A 25 1.62 -17.22 1.80
C ARG A 25 1.51 -15.70 1.84
N GLU A 26 2.55 -15.06 1.33
CA GLU A 26 2.67 -13.62 1.19
C GLU A 26 3.11 -13.26 -0.24
N GLU A 27 2.52 -12.23 -0.82
CA GLU A 27 2.96 -11.70 -2.12
C GLU A 27 2.88 -10.16 -2.14
N SER A 28 3.99 -9.52 -2.52
CA SER A 28 4.11 -8.07 -2.57
C SER A 28 4.00 -7.54 -3.99
N PHE A 29 3.20 -6.48 -4.19
CA PHE A 29 3.03 -5.80 -5.47
C PHE A 29 3.38 -4.32 -5.33
N SER A 30 4.09 -3.79 -6.32
CA SER A 30 4.42 -2.37 -6.38
C SER A 30 3.24 -1.56 -6.93
N LEU A 31 2.94 -0.45 -6.26
CA LEU A 31 1.92 0.49 -6.66
C LEU A 31 2.56 1.64 -7.47
N PRO A 32 1.89 2.10 -8.53
CA PRO A 32 2.38 3.21 -9.34
C PRO A 32 2.39 4.52 -8.52
N PRO A 33 3.41 5.38 -8.68
CA PRO A 33 3.39 6.71 -8.10
C PRO A 33 2.31 7.54 -8.80
N GLY A 34 1.46 8.24 -8.03
CA GLY A 34 0.39 9.00 -8.63
C GLY A 34 -0.62 9.57 -7.64
N PRO A 35 -1.69 10.21 -8.15
CA PRO A 35 -2.81 10.60 -7.32
C PRO A 35 -3.49 9.36 -6.71
N PRO A 36 -4.15 9.49 -5.54
CA PRO A 36 -4.83 8.39 -4.86
C PRO A 36 -5.77 7.60 -5.78
N GLU A 37 -6.49 8.29 -6.68
CA GLU A 37 -7.41 7.65 -7.64
C GLU A 37 -6.73 6.60 -8.55
N LEU A 38 -5.48 6.84 -8.93
CA LEU A 38 -4.73 5.90 -9.78
C LEU A 38 -4.19 4.72 -8.96
N VAL A 39 -3.82 4.99 -7.71
CA VAL A 39 -3.37 3.95 -6.77
C VAL A 39 -4.54 3.03 -6.41
N ASP A 40 -5.72 3.58 -6.12
CA ASP A 40 -6.94 2.83 -5.83
C ASP A 40 -7.33 1.89 -6.98
N VAL A 41 -7.25 2.35 -8.23
CA VAL A 41 -7.54 1.51 -9.40
C VAL A 41 -6.57 0.33 -9.51
N GLU A 42 -5.29 0.53 -9.21
CA GLU A 42 -4.31 -0.57 -9.24
C GLU A 42 -4.51 -1.52 -8.05
N ILE A 43 -4.84 -1.01 -6.86
CA ILE A 43 -5.21 -1.83 -5.69
C ILE A 43 -6.40 -2.72 -6.04
N ASP A 44 -7.47 -2.14 -6.59
CA ASP A 44 -8.66 -2.90 -6.97
C ASP A 44 -8.33 -3.97 -8.02
N ARG A 45 -7.48 -3.65 -9.00
CA ARG A 45 -7.02 -4.61 -9.99
C ARG A 45 -6.26 -5.78 -9.35
N ILE A 46 -5.36 -5.52 -8.42
CA ILE A 46 -4.57 -6.54 -7.71
C ILE A 46 -5.48 -7.41 -6.84
N VAL A 47 -6.35 -6.81 -6.03
CA VAL A 47 -7.22 -7.51 -5.08
C VAL A 47 -8.31 -8.33 -5.79
N GLN A 48 -8.83 -7.85 -6.92
CA GLN A 48 -9.86 -8.54 -7.69
C GLN A 48 -9.28 -9.51 -8.73
N ASP A 49 -7.96 -9.61 -8.86
CA ASP A 49 -7.33 -10.54 -9.78
C ASP A 49 -7.66 -11.99 -9.36
N PRO A 50 -8.21 -12.84 -10.25
CA PRO A 50 -8.46 -14.24 -9.94
C PRO A 50 -7.22 -15.02 -9.49
N ASP A 51 -6.02 -14.63 -9.96
CA ASP A 51 -4.75 -15.22 -9.51
C ASP A 51 -4.43 -14.88 -8.05
N ASN A 52 -5.06 -13.83 -7.51
CA ASN A 52 -4.96 -13.37 -6.13
C ASN A 52 -6.16 -13.76 -5.25
N ALA A 53 -7.09 -14.58 -5.76
CA ALA A 53 -8.28 -15.03 -5.02
C ALA A 53 -7.97 -15.88 -3.77
N TRP A 54 -6.70 -16.27 -3.58
CA TRP A 54 -6.21 -16.93 -2.38
C TRP A 54 -5.96 -15.96 -1.21
N ALA A 55 -5.85 -14.66 -1.49
CA ALA A 55 -5.57 -13.66 -0.47
C ALA A 55 -6.79 -13.49 0.47
N GLU A 56 -6.55 -13.63 1.76
CA GLU A 56 -7.53 -13.45 2.83
C GLU A 56 -7.48 -12.04 3.42
N GLY A 57 -6.36 -11.33 3.22
CA GLY A 57 -6.16 -9.95 3.67
C GLY A 57 -5.03 -9.25 2.91
N TYR A 58 -4.87 -7.95 3.16
CA TYR A 58 -3.81 -7.15 2.58
C TYR A 58 -3.41 -5.99 3.49
N GLU A 59 -2.17 -5.53 3.33
CA GLU A 59 -1.60 -4.37 4.01
C GLU A 59 -0.94 -3.42 3.00
N PHE A 60 -0.81 -2.15 3.39
CA PHE A 60 -0.18 -1.12 2.58
C PHE A 60 1.09 -0.63 3.24
N TYR A 61 2.09 -0.34 2.42
CA TYR A 61 3.38 0.17 2.86
C TYR A 61 3.80 1.39 2.04
N SER A 62 4.49 2.30 2.72
CA SER A 62 5.24 3.39 2.11
C SER A 62 6.66 3.40 2.64
N HIS A 63 7.64 3.28 1.75
CA HIS A 63 9.07 3.28 2.06
C HIS A 63 9.44 2.30 3.19
N GLY A 64 8.79 1.13 3.21
CA GLY A 64 9.00 0.08 4.21
C GLY A 64 8.29 0.31 5.55
N SER A 65 7.47 1.34 5.68
CA SER A 65 6.61 1.57 6.86
C SER A 65 5.16 1.24 6.54
N GLN A 66 4.46 0.55 7.44
CA GLN A 66 3.05 0.23 7.26
C GLN A 66 2.19 1.49 7.36
N VAL A 67 1.25 1.63 6.43
CA VAL A 67 0.33 2.75 6.34
C VAL A 67 -1.11 2.26 6.18
N ASP A 68 -2.07 3.10 6.52
CA ASP A 68 -3.48 2.86 6.21
C ASP A 68 -3.79 3.13 4.73
N ARG A 69 -5.06 2.94 4.36
CA ARG A 69 -5.55 3.15 3.00
C ARG A 69 -5.43 4.61 2.52
N ASP A 70 -5.31 5.57 3.43
CA ASP A 70 -5.11 6.98 3.11
C ASP A 70 -3.61 7.36 3.10
N GLY A 71 -2.72 6.39 3.38
CA GLY A 71 -1.27 6.57 3.40
C GLY A 71 -0.74 7.13 4.71
N PHE A 72 -1.53 7.15 5.79
CA PHE A 72 -1.04 7.56 7.10
C PHE A 72 -0.36 6.39 7.81
N PRO A 73 0.79 6.60 8.46
CA PRO A 73 1.46 5.55 9.22
C PRO A 73 0.54 4.94 10.27
N ILE A 74 0.46 3.61 10.28
CA ILE A 74 -0.18 2.87 11.37
C ILE A 74 0.87 2.72 12.46
N TYR A 75 0.80 3.56 13.48
CA TYR A 75 1.63 3.39 14.67
C TYR A 75 1.04 2.24 15.49
N ALA A 76 1.77 1.14 15.61
CA ALA A 76 1.50 0.19 16.69
C ALA A 76 1.83 0.93 18.00
N ASP A 77 0.80 1.24 18.80
CA ASP A 77 0.98 1.66 20.19
C ASP A 77 1.63 0.47 20.92
N ASP A 78 2.93 0.58 21.23
CA ASP A 78 3.73 -0.43 21.96
C ASP A 78 3.29 -0.54 23.44
#